data_AF-A0A3A8ZU85-F1
#
_entry.id   AF-A0A3A8ZU85-F1
#
_cell.length_a   1.000
_cell.length_b   1.000
_cell.length_c   1.000
_cell.angle_alpha   90.00
_cell.angle_beta   90.00
_cell.angle_gamma   90.00
#
_symmetry.space_group_name_H-M   'P 1'
#
loop_
_entity.id
_entity.type
_entity.pdbx_description
1 polymer ?
#
loop_
_entity_poly.entity_id
_entity_poly.type
_entity_poly.pdbx_seq_one_letter_code
_entity_poly.pdbx_strand_id
1 'polypeptide(L)'
;MKKEIRYEDFIFLGGNALSENLRVDFMDYFKYLLDSDFVAVEDSLKDRMEMKNFPKRSDQQIIEGIVAVTLKDLEKKRKDKNYYICNALCLLQVIRRIFSIDLYNRLNGKDVPQIILHNYEHILKWILLDSQELCNLYCNIIKNDYKYPSNIDSRYVHYVSVHQVLRQSLFGQFSLNSFADMEISAAIAVIRQLIEFRMRRAFGTLSYIDAQGNLLPLELSLVFECLKKHKDDIYLPISLENVERIYKWSNLYIHSGKQDFSWMPYFVEQVLKPLTFGERESCGWDVKNGIKASRKVIDQIYQELITLSKKPDVKIYACKPECILKD
;
A
#
# COMPACT_ATOMS: atom_id res chain seq x y z
N MET A 1 -9.62 19.00 -29.15
CA MET A 1 -9.35 17.74 -28.41
C MET A 1 -9.02 16.65 -29.42
N LYS A 2 -8.19 15.68 -29.02
CA LYS A 2 -7.82 14.56 -29.89
C LYS A 2 -9.06 13.75 -30.30
N LYS A 3 -9.15 13.37 -31.59
CA LYS A 3 -10.32 12.65 -32.15
C LYS A 3 -10.33 11.15 -31.85
N GLU A 4 -9.17 10.55 -31.62
CA GLU A 4 -9.01 9.11 -31.37
C GLU A 4 -8.04 8.90 -30.20
N ILE A 5 -8.52 8.22 -29.15
CA ILE A 5 -7.76 7.92 -27.94
C ILE A 5 -7.13 6.53 -28.07
N ARG A 6 -5.85 6.43 -27.72
CA ARG A 6 -5.04 5.21 -27.70
C ARG A 6 -4.42 5.03 -26.32
N TYR A 7 -3.97 3.81 -26.00
CA TYR A 7 -3.33 3.51 -24.73
C TYR A 7 -2.17 4.46 -24.40
N GLU A 8 -1.28 4.78 -25.34
CA GLU A 8 -0.09 5.60 -25.06
C GLU A 8 -0.42 7.07 -24.72
N ASP A 9 -1.67 7.49 -24.94
CA ASP A 9 -2.09 8.87 -24.74
C ASP A 9 -2.13 9.29 -23.26
N PHE A 10 -2.00 8.35 -22.31
CA PHE A 10 -1.92 8.69 -20.89
C PHE A 10 -0.74 9.63 -20.56
N ILE A 11 0.32 9.62 -21.38
CA ILE A 11 1.49 10.50 -21.20
C ILE A 11 1.07 11.97 -21.29
N PHE A 12 0.00 12.27 -22.04
CA PHE A 12 -0.52 13.61 -22.28
C PHE A 12 -1.61 14.05 -21.28
N LEU A 13 -2.03 13.19 -20.34
CA LEU A 13 -2.96 13.58 -19.27
C LEU A 13 -2.41 14.76 -18.46
N GLY A 14 -3.24 15.75 -18.13
CA GLY A 14 -2.84 17.00 -17.48
C GLY A 14 -2.02 17.97 -18.36
N GLY A 15 -1.82 17.66 -19.64
CA GLY A 15 -1.07 18.48 -20.59
C GLY A 15 -1.87 19.67 -21.14
N ASN A 16 -2.26 20.62 -20.28
CA ASN A 16 -3.14 21.73 -20.65
C ASN A 16 -2.54 22.73 -21.65
N ALA A 17 -1.22 22.75 -21.81
CA ALA A 17 -0.49 23.60 -22.77
C ALA A 17 -0.22 22.92 -24.13
N LEU A 18 -0.69 21.68 -24.33
CA LEU A 18 -0.51 20.96 -25.58
C LEU A 18 -1.45 21.48 -26.67
N SER A 19 -1.05 21.31 -27.93
CA SER A 19 -1.90 21.59 -29.08
C SER A 19 -3.18 20.74 -29.03
N GLU A 20 -4.29 21.26 -29.55
CA GLU A 20 -5.62 20.63 -29.40
C GLU A 20 -5.71 19.18 -29.87
N ASN A 21 -4.86 18.77 -30.82
CA ASN A 21 -4.76 17.42 -31.37
C ASN A 21 -3.98 16.44 -30.47
N LEU A 22 -3.20 16.94 -29.50
CA LEU A 22 -2.47 16.15 -28.50
C LEU A 22 -3.14 16.21 -27.12
N ARG A 23 -4.02 17.18 -26.89
CA ARG A 23 -4.76 17.29 -25.64
C ARG A 23 -5.75 16.14 -25.49
N VAL A 24 -5.57 15.40 -24.41
CA VAL A 24 -6.38 14.24 -24.01
C VAL A 24 -7.14 14.65 -22.75
N ASP A 25 -8.46 14.56 -22.80
CA ASP A 25 -9.30 14.81 -21.63
C ASP A 25 -9.29 13.59 -20.70
N PHE A 26 -9.21 13.84 -19.39
CA PHE A 26 -9.17 12.78 -18.39
C PHE A 26 -10.43 11.91 -18.42
N MET A 27 -11.62 12.50 -18.55
CA MET A 27 -12.87 11.75 -18.53
C MET A 27 -13.03 10.91 -19.79
N ASP A 28 -12.63 11.43 -20.95
CA ASP A 28 -12.63 10.66 -22.19
C ASP A 28 -11.62 9.49 -22.14
N TYR A 29 -10.43 9.70 -21.58
CA TYR A 29 -9.42 8.65 -21.43
C TYR A 29 -9.83 7.60 -20.40
N PHE A 30 -10.42 8.02 -19.28
CA PHE A 30 -11.00 7.10 -18.29
C PHE A 30 -12.11 6.27 -18.93
N LYS A 31 -13.01 6.88 -19.71
CA LYS A 31 -14.05 6.16 -20.45
C LYS A 31 -13.44 5.13 -21.42
N TYR A 32 -12.42 5.49 -22.18
CA TYR A 32 -11.71 4.57 -23.08
C TYR A 32 -11.19 3.31 -22.36
N LEU A 33 -10.56 3.48 -21.20
CA LEU A 33 -10.11 2.34 -20.40
C LEU A 33 -11.27 1.51 -19.84
N LEU A 34 -12.32 2.18 -19.35
CA LEU A 34 -13.46 1.54 -18.74
C LEU A 34 -14.30 0.73 -19.74
N ASP A 35 -14.52 1.26 -20.94
CA ASP A 35 -15.31 0.62 -22.00
C ASP A 35 -14.69 -0.71 -22.47
N SER A 36 -13.38 -0.90 -22.23
CA SER A 36 -12.64 -2.13 -22.53
C SER A 36 -12.29 -2.96 -21.29
N ASP A 37 -12.82 -2.65 -20.10
CA ASP A 37 -12.43 -3.26 -18.82
C ASP A 37 -10.90 -3.34 -18.64
N PHE A 38 -10.23 -2.25 -18.99
CA PHE A 38 -8.78 -2.08 -18.88
C PHE A 38 -7.96 -3.10 -19.70
N VAL A 39 -8.56 -3.74 -20.72
CA VAL A 39 -7.88 -4.68 -21.61
C VAL A 39 -6.64 -4.05 -22.23
N ALA A 40 -6.69 -2.78 -22.63
CA ALA A 40 -5.52 -2.07 -23.17
C ALA A 40 -4.31 -2.06 -22.21
N VAL A 41 -4.54 -1.91 -20.90
CA VAL A 41 -3.49 -1.95 -19.87
C VAL A 41 -2.96 -3.38 -19.73
N GLU A 42 -3.86 -4.35 -19.66
CA GLU A 42 -3.53 -5.76 -19.48
C GLU A 42 -2.74 -6.32 -20.68
N ASP A 43 -3.16 -6.01 -21.90
CA ASP A 43 -2.49 -6.42 -23.14
C ASP A 43 -1.11 -5.77 -23.25
N SER A 44 -0.98 -4.49 -22.90
CA SER A 44 0.33 -3.82 -22.86
C SER A 44 1.31 -4.54 -21.91
N LEU A 45 0.85 -4.93 -20.72
CA LEU A 45 1.67 -5.68 -19.76
C LEU A 45 2.01 -7.07 -20.29
N LYS A 46 1.03 -7.80 -20.84
CA LYS A 46 1.21 -9.15 -21.42
C LYS A 46 2.22 -9.15 -22.55
N ASP A 47 2.10 -8.21 -23.49
CA ASP A 47 2.97 -8.12 -24.65
C ASP A 47 4.42 -7.84 -24.23
N ARG A 48 4.63 -6.86 -23.33
CA ARG A 48 5.97 -6.52 -22.83
C ARG A 48 6.60 -7.65 -22.03
N MET A 49 5.78 -8.37 -21.25
CA MET A 49 6.23 -9.49 -20.43
C MET A 49 6.30 -10.83 -21.18
N GLU A 50 5.87 -10.87 -22.45
CA GLU A 50 5.75 -12.08 -23.28
C GLU A 50 4.87 -13.16 -22.65
N MET A 51 3.72 -12.75 -22.14
CA MET A 51 2.78 -13.62 -21.45
C MET A 51 1.48 -13.74 -22.22
N LYS A 52 1.02 -14.97 -22.46
CA LYS A 52 -0.31 -15.20 -23.03
C LYS A 52 -1.43 -14.81 -22.03
N ASN A 53 -1.26 -15.18 -20.77
CA ASN A 53 -2.20 -14.90 -19.69
C ASN A 53 -1.45 -14.78 -18.37
N PHE A 54 -1.96 -13.93 -17.46
CA PHE A 54 -1.44 -13.89 -16.09
C PHE A 54 -1.97 -15.07 -15.27
N PRO A 55 -1.13 -15.71 -14.45
CA PRO A 55 -1.59 -16.74 -13.52
C PRO A 55 -2.45 -16.13 -12.42
N LYS A 56 -3.33 -16.93 -11.83
CA LYS A 56 -4.07 -16.52 -10.63
C LYS A 56 -3.13 -16.49 -9.41
N ARG A 57 -3.32 -15.48 -8.56
CA ARG A 57 -2.64 -15.30 -7.28
C ARG A 57 -3.65 -14.77 -6.26
N SER A 58 -3.57 -15.23 -5.02
CA SER A 58 -4.30 -14.60 -3.91
C SER A 58 -3.61 -13.30 -3.49
N ASP A 59 -4.32 -12.45 -2.75
CA ASP A 59 -3.76 -11.20 -2.25
C ASP A 59 -2.50 -11.42 -1.40
N GLN A 60 -2.49 -12.50 -0.59
CA GLN A 60 -1.32 -12.88 0.19
C GLN A 60 -0.12 -13.25 -0.70
N GLN A 61 -0.35 -14.03 -1.76
CA GLN A 61 0.71 -14.36 -2.72
C GLN A 61 1.22 -13.15 -3.49
N ILE A 62 0.34 -12.16 -3.75
CA ILE A 62 0.75 -10.89 -4.35
C ILE A 62 1.63 -10.10 -3.38
N ILE A 63 1.25 -9.95 -2.11
CA ILE A 63 2.07 -9.32 -1.07
C ILE A 63 3.44 -10.00 -0.96
N GLU A 64 3.46 -11.32 -0.90
CA GLU A 64 4.70 -12.10 -0.86
C GLU A 64 5.56 -11.89 -2.11
N GLY A 65 4.94 -11.68 -3.28
CA GLY A 65 5.63 -11.42 -4.54
C GLY A 65 6.25 -10.03 -4.63
N ILE A 66 5.53 -8.99 -4.19
CA ILE A 66 5.91 -7.58 -4.44
C ILE A 66 6.59 -6.90 -3.25
N VAL A 67 6.24 -7.27 -2.02
CA VAL A 67 6.70 -6.57 -0.82
C VAL A 67 8.03 -7.15 -0.34
N ALA A 68 9.11 -6.35 -0.45
CA ALA A 68 10.44 -6.71 0.00
C ALA A 68 10.69 -6.32 1.47
N VAL A 69 11.33 -7.19 2.24
CA VAL A 69 11.66 -6.93 3.65
C VAL A 69 13.06 -6.34 3.87
N THR A 70 13.93 -6.44 2.87
CA THR A 70 15.27 -5.82 2.83
C THR A 70 15.63 -5.45 1.38
N LEU A 71 16.67 -4.63 1.18
CA LEU A 71 17.21 -4.36 -0.17
C LEU A 71 17.71 -5.64 -0.86
N LYS A 72 18.35 -6.55 -0.14
CA LYS A 72 18.77 -7.86 -0.68
C LYS A 72 17.58 -8.73 -1.10
N ASP A 73 16.48 -8.69 -0.34
CA ASP A 73 15.23 -9.37 -0.70
C ASP A 73 14.62 -8.75 -1.97
N LEU A 74 14.65 -7.42 -2.10
CA LEU A 74 14.19 -6.72 -3.31
C LEU A 74 15.01 -7.11 -4.54
N GLU A 75 16.34 -7.11 -4.44
CA GLU A 75 17.25 -7.54 -5.51
C GLU A 75 16.98 -8.99 -5.92
N LYS A 76 16.76 -9.88 -4.94
CA LYS A 76 16.41 -11.28 -5.20
C LYS A 76 15.07 -11.39 -5.93
N LYS A 77 14.03 -10.68 -5.46
CA LYS A 77 12.70 -10.70 -6.07
C LYS A 77 12.72 -10.21 -7.51
N ARG A 78 13.43 -9.11 -7.80
CA ARG A 78 13.53 -8.54 -9.16
C ARG A 78 14.22 -9.46 -10.17
N LYS A 79 15.01 -10.42 -9.73
CA LYS A 79 15.60 -11.45 -10.61
C LYS A 79 14.61 -12.57 -10.96
N ASP A 80 13.45 -12.62 -10.30
CA ASP A 80 12.40 -13.61 -10.53
C ASP A 80 11.24 -13.00 -11.34
N LYS A 81 10.80 -13.71 -12.38
CA LYS A 81 9.62 -13.31 -13.19
C LYS A 81 8.36 -13.14 -12.31
N ASN A 82 8.23 -13.90 -11.23
CA ASN A 82 7.08 -13.82 -10.33
C ASN A 82 6.91 -12.43 -9.69
N TYR A 83 7.99 -11.66 -9.47
CA TYR A 83 7.89 -10.28 -8.96
C TYR A 83 7.10 -9.39 -9.92
N TYR A 84 7.35 -9.51 -11.22
CA TYR A 84 6.69 -8.70 -12.25
C TYR A 84 5.25 -9.15 -12.49
N ILE A 85 5.01 -10.46 -12.46
CA ILE A 85 3.67 -11.04 -12.53
C ILE A 85 2.81 -10.54 -11.35
N CYS A 86 3.32 -10.62 -10.12
CA CYS A 86 2.57 -10.15 -8.96
C CYS A 86 2.36 -8.63 -9.01
N ASN A 87 3.31 -7.83 -9.50
CA ASN A 87 3.13 -6.40 -9.69
C ASN A 87 2.08 -6.07 -10.78
N ALA A 88 2.08 -6.78 -11.91
CA ALA A 88 1.07 -6.61 -12.96
C ALA A 88 -0.33 -6.95 -12.45
N LEU A 89 -0.48 -8.06 -11.73
CA LEU A 89 -1.74 -8.44 -11.08
C LEU A 89 -2.19 -7.40 -10.06
N CYS A 90 -1.27 -6.93 -9.21
CA CYS A 90 -1.52 -5.88 -8.22
C CYS A 90 -2.02 -4.59 -8.87
N LEU A 91 -1.32 -4.11 -9.90
CA LEU A 91 -1.73 -2.94 -10.69
C LEU A 91 -3.14 -3.12 -11.26
N LEU A 92 -3.42 -4.25 -11.92
CA LEU A 92 -4.71 -4.50 -12.57
C LEU A 92 -5.86 -4.55 -11.56
N GLN A 93 -5.62 -5.12 -10.37
CA GLN A 93 -6.60 -5.09 -9.29
C GLN A 93 -6.82 -3.66 -8.77
N VAL A 94 -5.74 -2.90 -8.54
CA VAL A 94 -5.83 -1.53 -8.03
C VAL A 94 -6.54 -0.60 -9.00
N ILE A 95 -6.18 -0.63 -10.29
CA ILE A 95 -6.75 0.27 -11.29
C ILE A 95 -8.25 -0.01 -11.48
N ARG A 96 -8.65 -1.28 -11.64
CA ARG A 96 -10.08 -1.67 -11.79
C ARG A 96 -10.91 -1.31 -10.56
N ARG A 97 -10.32 -1.39 -9.38
CA ARG A 97 -11.01 -1.03 -8.13
C ARG A 97 -11.20 0.48 -7.99
N ILE A 98 -10.16 1.26 -8.25
CA ILE A 98 -10.23 2.73 -8.13
C ILE A 98 -11.14 3.28 -9.23
N PHE A 99 -10.90 2.90 -10.48
CA PHE A 99 -11.53 3.44 -11.67
C PHE A 99 -12.73 2.61 -12.10
N SER A 100 -13.80 2.70 -11.33
CA SER A 100 -15.07 1.97 -11.55
C SER A 100 -16.10 2.79 -12.34
N ILE A 101 -17.12 2.11 -12.88
CA ILE A 101 -18.27 2.77 -13.51
C ILE A 101 -19.02 3.72 -12.55
N ASP A 102 -19.11 3.36 -11.26
CA ASP A 102 -19.72 4.24 -10.25
C ASP A 102 -18.90 5.52 -10.07
N LEU A 103 -17.55 5.40 -10.00
CA LEU A 103 -16.69 6.57 -9.96
C LEU A 103 -16.84 7.43 -11.22
N TYR A 104 -16.83 6.82 -12.40
CA TYR A 104 -17.01 7.53 -13.68
C TYR A 104 -18.31 8.36 -13.68
N ASN A 105 -19.43 7.74 -13.33
CA ASN A 105 -20.72 8.41 -13.29
C ASN A 105 -20.77 9.56 -12.28
N ARG A 106 -20.10 9.40 -11.12
CA ARG A 106 -19.97 10.47 -10.12
C ARG A 106 -19.13 11.63 -10.64
N LEU A 107 -17.97 11.34 -11.26
CA LEU A 107 -17.05 12.36 -11.79
C LEU A 107 -17.60 13.07 -13.03
N ASN A 108 -18.48 12.43 -13.80
CA ASN A 108 -19.16 13.03 -14.95
C ASN A 108 -20.39 13.89 -14.55
N GLY A 109 -20.61 14.10 -13.26
CA GLY A 109 -21.66 14.97 -12.75
C GLY A 109 -21.39 16.46 -13.03
N LYS A 110 -22.45 17.27 -13.13
CA LYS A 110 -22.37 18.69 -13.51
C LYS A 110 -21.65 19.59 -12.49
N ASP A 111 -21.51 19.15 -11.24
CA ASP A 111 -21.02 19.96 -10.12
C ASP A 111 -19.78 19.36 -9.43
N VAL A 112 -19.00 18.53 -10.13
CA VAL A 112 -17.79 17.92 -9.54
C VAL A 112 -16.68 18.98 -9.44
N PRO A 113 -16.13 19.23 -8.24
CA PRO A 113 -15.02 20.15 -8.08
C PRO A 113 -13.80 19.74 -8.91
N GLN A 114 -13.19 20.70 -9.61
CA GLN A 114 -12.05 20.45 -10.51
C GLN A 114 -10.87 19.77 -9.81
N ILE A 115 -10.66 20.05 -8.52
CA ILE A 115 -9.61 19.41 -7.71
C ILE A 115 -9.83 17.89 -7.58
N ILE A 116 -11.08 17.42 -7.53
CA ILE A 116 -11.38 15.98 -7.48
C ILE A 116 -10.99 15.33 -8.80
N LEU A 117 -11.36 15.94 -9.94
CA LEU A 117 -10.97 15.47 -11.27
C LEU A 117 -9.45 15.41 -11.41
N HIS A 118 -8.75 16.47 -10.99
CA HIS A 118 -7.30 16.52 -11.02
C HIS A 118 -6.65 15.43 -10.17
N ASN A 119 -7.18 15.15 -8.97
CA ASN A 119 -6.66 14.08 -8.12
C ASN A 119 -6.77 12.71 -8.81
N TYR A 120 -7.93 12.38 -9.40
CA TYR A 120 -8.09 11.10 -10.10
C TYR A 120 -7.30 11.03 -11.41
N GLU A 121 -7.17 12.13 -12.14
CA GLU A 121 -6.27 12.24 -13.30
C GLU A 121 -4.82 11.94 -12.89
N HIS A 122 -4.35 12.57 -11.81
CA HIS A 122 -3.01 12.40 -11.27
C HIS A 122 -2.77 10.94 -10.87
N ILE A 123 -3.70 10.33 -10.12
CA ILE A 123 -3.63 8.91 -9.73
C ILE A 123 -3.53 8.00 -10.96
N LEU A 124 -4.40 8.20 -11.95
CA LEU A 124 -4.41 7.38 -13.17
C LEU A 124 -3.08 7.50 -13.91
N LYS A 125 -2.61 8.73 -14.11
CA LYS A 125 -1.38 9.03 -14.83
C LYS A 125 -0.17 8.36 -14.17
N TRP A 126 -0.01 8.46 -12.86
CA TRP A 126 1.12 7.82 -12.16
C TRP A 126 1.08 6.31 -12.19
N ILE A 127 -0.10 5.69 -12.04
CA ILE A 127 -0.25 4.23 -12.18
C ILE A 127 0.20 3.77 -13.56
N LEU A 128 -0.16 4.49 -14.62
CA LEU A 128 0.18 4.14 -16.00
C LEU A 128 1.64 4.44 -16.35
N LEU A 129 2.23 5.52 -15.82
CA LEU A 129 3.67 5.77 -15.93
C LEU A 129 4.48 4.67 -15.23
N ASP A 130 4.04 4.24 -14.06
CA ASP A 130 4.71 3.16 -13.32
C ASP A 130 4.50 1.79 -13.98
N SER A 131 3.41 1.59 -14.72
CA SER A 131 3.20 0.37 -15.51
C SER A 131 4.28 0.22 -16.58
N GLN A 132 4.61 1.32 -17.27
CA GLN A 132 5.74 1.36 -18.21
C GLN A 132 7.07 1.14 -17.51
N GLU A 133 7.27 1.74 -16.34
CA GLU A 133 8.50 1.50 -15.56
C GLU A 133 8.66 0.04 -15.16
N LEU A 134 7.58 -0.64 -14.75
CA LEU A 134 7.61 -2.07 -14.45
C LEU A 134 8.02 -2.89 -15.68
N CYS A 135 7.51 -2.54 -16.86
CA CYS A 135 7.90 -3.16 -18.12
C CYS A 135 9.37 -2.89 -18.46
N ASN A 136 9.85 -1.66 -18.28
CA ASN A 136 11.25 -1.31 -18.50
C ASN A 136 12.16 -2.09 -17.55
N LEU A 137 11.80 -2.18 -16.26
CA LEU A 137 12.53 -2.94 -15.26
C LEU A 137 12.58 -4.43 -15.62
N TYR A 138 11.45 -5.00 -16.07
CA TYR A 138 11.40 -6.39 -16.56
C TYR A 138 12.35 -6.60 -17.74
N CYS A 139 12.31 -5.71 -18.74
CA CYS A 139 13.21 -5.78 -19.89
C CYS A 139 14.68 -5.69 -19.47
N ASN A 140 15.03 -4.72 -18.61
CA ASN A 140 16.41 -4.53 -18.17
C ASN A 140 16.93 -5.74 -17.37
N ILE A 141 16.16 -6.26 -16.41
CA ILE A 141 16.65 -7.27 -15.47
C ILE A 141 16.45 -8.71 -15.98
N ILE A 142 15.30 -9.01 -16.58
CA ILE A 142 14.96 -10.38 -17.01
C ILE A 142 15.42 -10.64 -18.45
N LYS A 143 15.22 -9.66 -19.34
CA LYS A 143 15.60 -9.80 -20.76
C LYS A 143 17.00 -9.29 -21.07
N ASN A 144 17.64 -8.57 -20.15
CA ASN A 144 18.89 -7.84 -20.39
C ASN A 144 18.80 -6.86 -21.59
N ASP A 145 17.61 -6.31 -21.83
CA ASP A 145 17.35 -5.29 -22.84
C ASP A 145 17.29 -3.91 -22.18
N TYR A 146 18.25 -3.05 -22.51
CA TYR A 146 18.44 -1.71 -21.95
C TYR A 146 18.04 -0.58 -22.91
N LYS A 147 17.29 -0.87 -23.98
CA LYS A 147 16.81 0.15 -24.92
C LYS A 147 16.04 1.28 -24.21
N TYR A 148 15.26 0.93 -23.20
CA TYR A 148 14.58 1.86 -22.31
C TYR A 148 15.01 1.57 -20.86
N PRO A 149 15.83 2.44 -20.24
CA PRO A 149 16.31 2.22 -18.89
C PRO A 149 15.20 2.50 -17.87
N SER A 150 15.09 1.62 -16.87
CA SER A 150 14.28 1.82 -15.67
C SER A 150 15.02 2.71 -14.68
N ASN A 151 14.31 3.70 -14.13
CA ASN A 151 14.80 4.64 -13.13
C ASN A 151 14.23 4.38 -11.74
N ILE A 152 13.58 3.24 -11.50
CA ILE A 152 12.92 2.93 -10.22
C ILE A 152 13.88 3.05 -9.01
N ASP A 153 15.18 2.82 -9.19
CA ASP A 153 16.17 2.87 -8.12
C ASP A 153 16.69 4.27 -7.78
N SER A 154 16.41 5.27 -8.62
CA SER A 154 16.73 6.68 -8.35
C SER A 154 15.56 7.43 -7.72
N ARG A 155 14.42 6.77 -7.46
CA ARG A 155 13.24 7.40 -6.90
C ARG A 155 13.31 7.45 -5.37
N TYR A 156 13.54 8.65 -4.86
CA TYR A 156 13.53 8.94 -3.44
C TYR A 156 12.55 10.08 -3.18
N VAL A 157 11.77 9.96 -2.11
CA VAL A 157 10.86 11.01 -1.67
C VAL A 157 11.68 12.23 -1.28
N HIS A 158 11.32 13.38 -1.83
CA HIS A 158 11.94 14.64 -1.46
C HIS A 158 11.30 15.19 -0.18
N TYR A 159 12.10 15.82 0.69
CA TYR A 159 11.59 16.38 1.95
C TYR A 159 10.48 17.44 1.74
N VAL A 160 10.51 18.15 0.61
CA VAL A 160 9.44 19.11 0.23
C VAL A 160 8.13 18.37 0.06
N SER A 161 8.10 17.23 -0.64
CA SER A 161 6.89 16.41 -0.81
C SER A 161 6.33 15.96 0.54
N VAL A 162 7.19 15.54 1.47
CA VAL A 162 6.77 15.18 2.84
C VAL A 162 6.19 16.39 3.59
N HIS A 163 6.80 17.57 3.45
CA HIS A 163 6.28 18.80 4.06
C HIS A 163 4.91 19.19 3.47
N GLN A 164 4.68 18.96 2.17
CA GLN A 164 3.38 19.18 1.54
C GLN A 164 2.31 18.25 2.14
N VAL A 165 2.62 16.97 2.34
CA VAL A 165 1.71 16.00 3.00
C VAL A 165 1.40 16.40 4.44
N LEU A 166 2.40 16.91 5.17
CA LEU A 166 2.20 17.47 6.51
C LEU A 166 1.19 18.63 6.48
N ARG A 167 1.36 19.58 5.55
CA ARG A 167 0.41 20.70 5.40
C ARG A 167 -0.99 20.22 5.03
N GLN A 168 -1.12 19.26 4.11
CA GLN A 168 -2.41 18.67 3.74
C GLN A 168 -3.09 17.97 4.93
N SER A 169 -2.30 17.33 5.81
CA SER A 169 -2.83 16.67 7.02
C SER A 169 -3.27 17.67 8.09
N LEU A 170 -2.60 18.82 8.20
CA LEU A 170 -2.92 19.87 9.18
C LEU A 170 -4.07 20.79 8.74
N PHE A 171 -4.11 21.15 7.45
CA PHE A 171 -5.05 22.15 6.91
C PHE A 171 -6.10 21.56 5.97
N GLY A 172 -6.06 20.26 5.72
CA GLY A 172 -6.93 19.58 4.76
C GLY A 172 -6.51 19.83 3.30
N GLN A 173 -7.35 19.32 2.40
CA GLN A 173 -7.12 19.40 0.96
C GLN A 173 -7.31 20.82 0.38
N PHE A 174 -8.02 21.71 1.08
CA PHE A 174 -8.31 23.06 0.61
C PHE A 174 -7.97 24.12 1.65
N SER A 175 -6.84 24.80 1.43
CA SER A 175 -6.44 25.99 2.16
C SER A 175 -5.51 26.83 1.29
N LEU A 176 -5.28 28.10 1.62
CA LEU A 176 -4.20 28.91 1.01
C LEU A 176 -2.80 28.29 1.20
N ASN A 177 -2.72 27.26 2.04
CA ASN A 177 -1.52 26.52 2.39
C ASN A 177 -1.46 25.11 1.76
N SER A 178 -2.49 24.69 1.02
CA SER A 178 -2.58 23.36 0.40
C SER A 178 -1.99 23.37 -1.01
N PHE A 179 -1.43 22.25 -1.44
CA PHE A 179 -0.83 22.07 -2.77
C PHE A 179 -1.61 21.05 -3.60
N ALA A 180 -1.56 21.21 -4.92
CA ALA A 180 -2.21 20.31 -5.88
C ALA A 180 -1.49 18.96 -6.02
N ASP A 181 -0.17 18.94 -5.84
CA ASP A 181 0.62 17.71 -5.97
C ASP A 181 0.37 16.76 -4.79
N MET A 182 0.23 15.47 -5.13
CA MET A 182 0.05 14.39 -4.16
C MET A 182 1.32 13.56 -4.07
N GLU A 183 1.76 13.24 -2.85
CA GLU A 183 2.85 12.29 -2.62
C GLU A 183 2.27 10.97 -2.10
N ILE A 184 1.95 10.06 -3.03
CA ILE A 184 1.31 8.77 -2.75
C ILE A 184 2.21 7.92 -1.82
N SER A 185 3.53 8.01 -1.95
CA SER A 185 4.46 7.19 -1.16
C SER A 185 4.45 7.55 0.32
N ALA A 186 4.04 8.77 0.68
CA ALA A 186 3.91 9.16 2.09
C ALA A 186 2.87 8.32 2.85
N ALA A 187 1.90 7.72 2.14
CA ALA A 187 0.96 6.79 2.74
C ALA A 187 1.64 5.54 3.34
N ILE A 188 2.85 5.18 2.88
CA ILE A 188 3.63 4.07 3.42
C ILE A 188 4.00 4.32 4.90
N ALA A 189 4.29 5.56 5.26
CA ALA A 189 4.55 5.94 6.66
C ALA A 189 3.30 5.75 7.53
N VAL A 190 2.12 6.12 7.01
CA VAL A 190 0.84 5.94 7.70
C VAL A 190 0.52 4.45 7.86
N ILE A 191 0.76 3.64 6.82
CA ILE A 191 0.60 2.18 6.87
C ILE A 191 1.46 1.55 7.98
N ARG A 192 2.73 2.00 8.13
CA ARG A 192 3.60 1.53 9.23
C ARG A 192 2.97 1.80 10.59
N GLN A 193 2.53 3.04 10.80
CA GLN A 193 1.94 3.46 12.07
C GLN A 193 0.63 2.74 12.37
N LEU A 194 -0.18 2.49 11.33
CA LEU A 194 -1.42 1.74 11.40
C LEU A 194 -1.19 0.31 11.88
N ILE A 195 -0.20 -0.40 11.31
CA ILE A 195 0.16 -1.76 11.76
C ILE A 195 0.65 -1.72 13.20
N GLU A 196 1.55 -0.79 13.54
CA GLU A 196 2.11 -0.67 14.88
C GLU A 196 1.02 -0.48 15.94
N PHE A 197 0.12 0.48 15.73
CA PHE A 197 -1.00 0.69 16.65
C PHE A 197 -1.94 -0.50 16.69
N ARG A 198 -2.31 -1.05 15.53
CA ARG A 198 -3.29 -2.14 15.49
C ARG A 198 -2.77 -3.37 16.22
N MET A 199 -1.52 -3.77 15.98
CA MET A 199 -0.92 -4.94 16.62
C MET A 199 -0.74 -4.73 18.13
N ARG A 200 -0.25 -3.56 18.57
CA ARG A 200 -0.10 -3.27 20.01
C ARG A 200 -1.46 -3.26 20.73
N ARG A 201 -2.45 -2.56 20.18
CA ARG A 201 -3.77 -2.41 20.82
C ARG A 201 -4.56 -3.71 20.78
N ALA A 202 -4.42 -4.52 19.74
CA ALA A 202 -5.06 -5.84 19.65
C ALA A 202 -4.75 -6.69 20.89
N PHE A 203 -3.47 -6.73 21.28
CA PHE A 203 -3.03 -7.54 22.42
C PHE A 203 -2.88 -6.75 23.72
N GLY A 204 -3.03 -5.42 23.70
CA GLY A 204 -2.84 -4.58 24.88
C GLY A 204 -1.38 -4.33 25.25
N THR A 205 -0.44 -4.43 24.31
CA THR A 205 1.01 -4.36 24.54
C THR A 205 1.60 -3.02 24.05
N LEU A 206 1.32 -1.92 24.76
CA LEU A 206 1.72 -0.58 24.30
C LEU A 206 3.24 -0.35 24.44
N SER A 207 3.76 -0.47 25.65
CA SER A 207 5.16 -0.24 25.98
C SER A 207 5.56 -1.03 27.24
N TYR A 208 6.82 -0.93 27.66
CA TYR A 208 7.22 -1.34 29.00
C TYR A 208 7.08 -0.16 29.97
N ILE A 209 6.91 -0.45 31.26
CA ILE A 209 7.01 0.52 32.36
C ILE A 209 7.96 -0.04 33.43
N ASP A 210 8.91 0.77 33.88
CA ASP A 210 9.82 0.39 34.96
C ASP A 210 9.22 0.68 36.34
N ALA A 211 9.95 0.30 37.40
CA ALA A 211 9.53 0.52 38.78
C ALA A 211 9.40 2.01 39.15
N GLN A 212 10.06 2.91 38.41
CA GLN A 212 10.01 4.36 38.60
C GLN A 212 8.85 5.00 37.81
N GLY A 213 8.13 4.22 37.00
CA GLY A 213 7.02 4.70 36.18
C GLY A 213 7.44 5.26 34.82
N ASN A 214 8.70 5.09 34.40
CA ASN A 214 9.15 5.54 33.08
C ASN A 214 8.64 4.58 31.99
N LEU A 215 8.14 5.13 30.90
CA LEU A 215 7.79 4.36 29.72
C LEU A 215 9.05 4.03 28.92
N LEU A 216 9.29 2.73 28.71
CA LEU A 216 10.39 2.23 27.90
C LEU A 216 9.84 1.65 26.58
N PRO A 217 10.54 1.87 25.46
CA PRO A 217 10.07 1.38 24.17
C PRO A 217 9.98 -0.15 24.15
N LEU A 218 8.86 -0.65 23.62
CA LEU A 218 8.67 -2.04 23.24
C LEU A 218 8.80 -2.12 21.73
N GLU A 219 9.83 -2.79 21.22
CA GLU A 219 10.01 -2.92 19.77
C GLU A 219 8.93 -3.84 19.18
N LEU A 220 8.36 -3.45 18.03
CA LEU A 220 7.32 -4.26 17.38
C LEU A 220 7.88 -5.58 16.81
N SER A 221 9.18 -5.65 16.52
CA SER A 221 9.89 -6.90 16.18
C SER A 221 9.72 -7.95 17.28
N LEU A 222 9.91 -7.58 18.55
CA LEU A 222 9.72 -8.48 19.69
C LEU A 222 8.25 -8.94 19.83
N VAL A 223 7.32 -8.04 19.52
CA VAL A 223 5.89 -8.39 19.46
C VAL A 223 5.66 -9.45 18.38
N PHE A 224 6.17 -9.27 17.16
CA PHE A 224 6.05 -10.28 16.10
C PHE A 224 6.72 -11.61 16.47
N GLU A 225 7.90 -11.58 17.08
CA GLU A 225 8.61 -12.78 17.54
C GLU A 225 7.80 -13.57 18.58
N CYS A 226 7.20 -12.87 19.54
CA CYS A 226 6.33 -13.50 20.53
C CYS A 226 5.06 -14.06 19.88
N LEU A 227 4.35 -13.26 19.06
CA LEU A 227 3.10 -13.67 18.41
C LEU A 227 3.27 -14.91 17.52
N LYS A 228 4.44 -15.10 16.89
CA LYS A 228 4.74 -16.30 16.09
C LYS A 228 4.67 -17.59 16.90
N LYS A 229 4.97 -17.56 18.20
CA LYS A 229 4.92 -18.74 19.08
C LYS A 229 3.49 -19.13 19.44
N HIS A 230 2.56 -18.19 19.36
CA HIS A 230 1.14 -18.36 19.66
C HIS A 230 0.27 -18.29 18.39
N LYS A 231 0.87 -18.40 17.20
CA LYS A 231 0.17 -18.16 15.92
C LYS A 231 -1.03 -19.10 15.70
N ASP A 232 -0.97 -20.31 16.27
CA ASP A 232 -2.03 -21.32 16.10
C ASP A 232 -3.20 -21.05 17.07
N ASP A 233 -2.97 -20.26 18.13
CA ASP A 233 -3.98 -19.87 19.12
C ASP A 233 -4.59 -18.48 18.85
N ILE A 234 -4.08 -17.78 17.83
CA ILE A 234 -4.51 -16.44 17.43
C ILE A 234 -5.11 -16.48 16.05
N TYR A 235 -6.34 -15.98 15.92
CA TYR A 235 -6.91 -15.69 14.61
C TYR A 235 -6.48 -14.29 14.15
N LEU A 236 -5.90 -14.23 12.94
CA LEU A 236 -5.65 -13.00 12.19
C LEU A 236 -6.28 -13.13 10.80
N PRO A 237 -6.80 -12.03 10.23
CA PRO A 237 -7.44 -12.07 8.92
C PRO A 237 -6.42 -12.05 7.76
N ILE A 238 -5.15 -11.78 8.09
CA ILE A 238 -3.98 -11.79 7.23
C ILE A 238 -2.91 -12.59 7.97
N SER A 239 -2.10 -13.37 7.27
CA SER A 239 -1.01 -14.09 7.93
C SER A 239 -0.07 -13.14 8.67
N LEU A 240 0.39 -13.56 9.85
CA LEU A 240 1.29 -12.76 10.69
C LEU A 240 2.57 -12.40 9.92
N GLU A 241 3.04 -13.31 9.09
CA GLU A 241 4.21 -13.15 8.21
C GLU A 241 4.01 -12.02 7.19
N ASN A 242 2.81 -11.88 6.63
CA ASN A 242 2.50 -10.81 5.68
C ASN A 242 2.30 -9.47 6.39
N VAL A 243 1.71 -9.44 7.59
CA VAL A 243 1.66 -8.23 8.41
C VAL A 243 3.08 -7.74 8.76
N GLU A 244 3.95 -8.64 9.22
CA GLU A 244 5.35 -8.31 9.51
C GLU A 244 6.12 -7.89 8.24
N ARG A 245 5.85 -8.51 7.09
CA ARG A 245 6.46 -8.15 5.80
C ARG A 245 6.11 -6.72 5.40
N ILE A 246 4.84 -6.32 5.53
CA ILE A 246 4.39 -4.95 5.25
C ILE A 246 5.00 -3.96 6.26
N TYR A 247 5.10 -4.32 7.53
CA TYR A 247 5.79 -3.51 8.53
C TYR A 247 7.27 -3.29 8.17
N LYS A 248 8.00 -4.34 7.78
CA LYS A 248 9.41 -4.23 7.38
C LYS A 248 9.59 -3.40 6.11
N TRP A 249 8.74 -3.60 5.11
CA TRP A 249 8.74 -2.79 3.89
C TRP A 249 8.53 -1.31 4.18
N SER A 250 7.51 -0.98 4.96
CA SER A 250 7.26 0.40 5.33
C SER A 250 8.37 0.99 6.20
N ASN A 251 9.07 0.18 6.99
CA ASN A 251 10.27 0.59 7.71
C ASN A 251 11.45 0.90 6.77
N LEU A 252 11.63 0.16 5.67
CA LEU A 252 12.62 0.49 4.64
C LEU A 252 12.35 1.88 4.04
N TYR A 253 11.08 2.18 3.72
CA TYR A 253 10.69 3.50 3.23
C TYR A 253 11.04 4.61 4.23
N ILE A 254 10.70 4.45 5.51
CA ILE A 254 10.99 5.46 6.55
C ILE A 254 12.48 5.79 6.64
N HIS A 255 13.36 4.80 6.55
CA HIS A 255 14.79 5.02 6.72
C HIS A 255 15.53 5.41 5.45
N SER A 256 15.03 5.04 4.27
CA SER A 256 15.71 5.30 3.01
C SER A 256 15.07 6.41 2.17
N GLY A 257 13.79 6.70 2.40
CA GLY A 257 12.98 7.51 1.50
C GLY A 257 12.72 6.88 0.13
N LYS A 258 13.16 5.64 -0.11
CA LYS A 258 13.03 4.98 -1.42
C LYS A 258 11.56 4.73 -1.75
N GLN A 259 11.11 5.25 -2.88
CA GLN A 259 9.74 5.10 -3.36
C GLN A 259 9.56 3.74 -4.06
N ASP A 260 8.32 3.27 -4.07
CA ASP A 260 7.89 2.06 -4.77
C ASP A 260 6.83 2.42 -5.81
N PHE A 261 6.38 1.42 -6.59
CA PHE A 261 5.33 1.63 -7.57
C PHE A 261 4.04 2.16 -6.93
N SER A 262 3.43 3.15 -7.57
CA SER A 262 2.29 3.93 -7.07
C SER A 262 1.07 3.11 -6.70
N TRP A 263 0.87 1.91 -7.25
CA TRP A 263 -0.24 1.01 -6.88
C TRP A 263 0.00 0.29 -5.54
N MET A 264 1.24 0.13 -5.08
CA MET A 264 1.55 -0.67 -3.90
C MET A 264 0.86 -0.15 -2.63
N PRO A 265 0.90 1.16 -2.30
CA PRO A 265 0.18 1.67 -1.13
C PRO A 265 -1.33 1.43 -1.18
N TYR A 266 -1.96 1.59 -2.35
CA TYR A 266 -3.39 1.33 -2.56
C TYR A 266 -3.76 -0.13 -2.34
N PHE A 267 -2.91 -1.05 -2.82
CA PHE A 267 -3.14 -2.47 -2.64
C PHE A 267 -2.95 -2.89 -1.18
N VAL A 268 -1.87 -2.44 -0.55
CA VAL A 268 -1.60 -2.74 0.87
C VAL A 268 -2.70 -2.19 1.78
N GLU A 269 -3.18 -0.97 1.51
CA GLU A 269 -4.35 -0.41 2.22
C GLU A 269 -5.55 -1.35 2.13
N GLN A 270 -5.82 -1.95 0.97
CA GLN A 270 -6.90 -2.92 0.78
C GLN A 270 -6.74 -4.14 1.66
N VAL A 271 -5.56 -4.75 1.57
CA VAL A 271 -5.24 -6.02 2.22
C VAL A 271 -5.34 -5.84 3.73
N LEU A 272 -4.98 -4.67 4.25
CA LEU A 272 -5.06 -4.34 5.66
C LEU A 272 -6.48 -4.04 6.17
N LYS A 273 -7.49 -3.82 5.30
CA LYS A 273 -8.86 -3.46 5.76
C LYS A 273 -9.44 -4.46 6.77
N PRO A 274 -9.38 -5.78 6.56
CA PRO A 274 -9.89 -6.74 7.55
C PRO A 274 -9.14 -6.69 8.88
N LEU A 275 -7.85 -6.33 8.85
CA LEU A 275 -7.04 -6.18 10.06
C LEU A 275 -7.42 -4.91 10.84
N THR A 276 -7.75 -3.82 10.15
CA THR A 276 -7.88 -2.48 10.74
C THR A 276 -9.32 -2.06 10.99
N PHE A 277 -10.23 -2.35 10.05
CA PHE A 277 -11.67 -2.12 10.19
C PHE A 277 -12.41 -3.34 10.75
N GLY A 278 -11.77 -4.51 10.78
CA GLY A 278 -12.39 -5.77 11.18
C GLY A 278 -13.14 -6.46 10.04
N GLU A 279 -13.99 -7.41 10.39
CA GLU A 279 -14.96 -8.08 9.54
C GLU A 279 -16.27 -7.27 9.50
N ARG A 280 -16.94 -7.31 8.35
CA ARG A 280 -18.21 -6.63 8.14
C ARG A 280 -19.36 -7.44 8.74
N GLU A 281 -20.11 -6.82 9.64
CA GLU A 281 -21.34 -7.34 10.24
C GLU A 281 -22.58 -6.68 9.62
N SER A 282 -23.77 -7.09 10.08
CA SER A 282 -25.05 -6.59 9.58
C SER A 282 -25.23 -5.06 9.73
N CYS A 283 -24.60 -4.45 10.74
CA CYS A 283 -24.71 -3.03 11.06
C CYS A 283 -23.50 -2.17 10.65
N GLY A 284 -22.47 -2.77 10.04
CA GLY A 284 -21.25 -2.03 9.66
C GLY A 284 -19.97 -2.84 9.85
N TRP A 285 -18.86 -2.14 10.04
CA TRP A 285 -17.56 -2.76 10.36
C TRP A 285 -17.34 -2.72 11.88
N ASP A 286 -16.87 -3.81 12.48
CA ASP A 286 -16.43 -3.82 13.88
C ASP A 286 -14.91 -3.98 13.97
N VAL A 287 -14.22 -2.91 14.35
CA VAL A 287 -12.74 -2.89 14.47
C VAL A 287 -12.15 -3.98 15.39
N LYS A 288 -12.96 -4.56 16.28
CA LYS A 288 -12.50 -5.58 17.24
C LYS A 288 -12.54 -7.00 16.68
N ASN A 289 -13.46 -7.29 15.76
CA ASN A 289 -13.76 -8.66 15.37
C ASN A 289 -12.75 -9.28 14.39
N GLY A 290 -11.85 -8.46 13.83
CA GLY A 290 -10.81 -8.95 12.90
C GLY A 290 -9.71 -9.77 13.57
N ILE A 291 -9.48 -9.64 14.88
CA ILE A 291 -8.44 -10.40 15.61
C ILE A 291 -9.09 -11.11 16.80
N LYS A 292 -8.76 -12.39 17.01
CA LYS A 292 -9.37 -13.20 18.08
C LYS A 292 -8.26 -13.97 18.82
N ALA A 293 -8.26 -13.92 20.15
CA ALA A 293 -7.32 -14.64 21.00
C ALA A 293 -7.98 -14.96 22.34
N SER A 294 -7.54 -15.99 23.07
CA SER A 294 -8.04 -16.22 24.43
C SER A 294 -7.34 -15.33 25.45
N ARG A 295 -7.98 -15.10 26.61
CA ARG A 295 -7.34 -14.33 27.68
C ARG A 295 -6.03 -14.96 28.14
N LYS A 296 -6.01 -16.30 28.22
CA LYS A 296 -4.81 -17.09 28.55
C LYS A 296 -3.64 -16.80 27.62
N VAL A 297 -3.88 -16.73 26.31
CA VAL A 297 -2.84 -16.42 25.31
C VAL A 297 -2.29 -15.01 25.49
N ILE A 298 -3.15 -14.03 25.79
CA ILE A 298 -2.72 -12.65 26.05
C ILE A 298 -1.81 -12.59 27.29
N ASP A 299 -2.20 -13.25 28.38
CA ASP A 299 -1.39 -13.26 29.60
C ASP A 299 -0.05 -13.96 29.36
N GLN A 300 0.00 -15.01 28.53
CA GLN A 300 1.25 -15.67 28.09
C GLN A 300 2.13 -14.73 27.27
N ILE A 301 1.56 -13.99 26.30
CA ILE A 301 2.28 -12.97 25.51
C ILE A 301 2.93 -11.94 26.44
N TYR A 302 2.24 -11.49 27.49
CA TYR A 302 2.78 -10.48 28.41
C TYR A 302 4.02 -10.99 29.14
N GLN A 303 3.95 -12.19 29.70
CA GLN A 303 5.08 -12.81 30.42
C GLN A 303 6.26 -13.05 29.50
N GLU A 304 5.98 -13.48 28.27
CA GLU A 304 7.02 -13.74 27.29
C GLU A 304 7.72 -12.45 26.83
N LEU A 305 6.96 -11.38 26.56
CA LEU A 305 7.54 -10.08 26.22
C LEU A 305 8.42 -9.53 27.34
N ILE A 306 7.97 -9.63 28.61
CA ILE A 306 8.80 -9.24 29.76
C ILE A 306 10.11 -10.05 29.78
N THR A 307 10.03 -11.36 29.54
CA THR A 307 11.21 -12.24 29.48
C THR A 307 12.15 -11.87 28.32
N LEU A 308 11.60 -11.62 27.13
CA LEU A 308 12.35 -11.22 25.93
C LEU A 308 13.01 -9.86 26.08
N SER A 309 12.44 -8.96 26.90
CA SER A 309 13.00 -7.63 27.14
C SER A 309 14.39 -7.66 27.77
N LYS A 310 14.70 -8.70 28.56
CA LYS A 310 15.91 -8.81 29.41
C LYS A 310 16.14 -7.61 30.34
N LYS A 311 15.10 -6.79 30.58
CA LYS A 311 15.17 -5.63 31.47
C LYS A 311 14.73 -6.05 32.88
N PRO A 312 15.46 -5.65 33.93
CA PRO A 312 15.03 -5.92 35.30
C PRO A 312 13.76 -5.12 35.63
N ASP A 313 12.86 -5.73 36.40
CA ASP A 313 11.72 -5.07 37.04
C ASP A 313 10.78 -4.27 36.12
N VAL A 314 10.63 -4.70 34.86
CA VAL A 314 9.67 -4.11 33.92
C VAL A 314 8.33 -4.83 33.90
N LYS A 315 7.26 -4.08 33.65
CA LYS A 315 5.92 -4.60 33.37
C LYS A 315 5.47 -4.11 31.99
N ILE A 316 4.46 -4.77 31.42
CA ILE A 316 3.78 -4.24 30.23
C ILE A 316 2.89 -3.07 30.67
N TYR A 317 3.16 -1.88 30.12
CA TYR A 317 2.20 -0.79 30.12
C TYR A 317 1.10 -1.13 29.11
N ALA A 318 -0.07 -1.49 29.63
CA ALA A 318 -1.13 -2.11 28.85
C ALA A 318 -2.34 -1.21 28.66
N CYS A 319 -3.06 -1.42 27.57
CA CYS A 319 -4.46 -1.01 27.45
C CYS A 319 -5.37 -2.25 27.49
N LYS A 320 -6.69 -2.03 27.54
CA LYS A 320 -7.64 -3.12 27.31
C LYS A 320 -7.39 -3.68 25.89
N PRO A 321 -7.20 -5.01 25.75
CA PRO A 321 -7.04 -5.62 24.42
C PRO A 321 -8.23 -5.32 23.52
N GLU A 322 -7.95 -5.01 22.25
CA GLU A 322 -8.93 -4.72 21.21
C GLU A 322 -9.17 -5.91 20.25
N CYS A 323 -8.74 -7.11 20.62
CA CYS A 323 -9.18 -8.34 19.98
C CYS A 323 -10.45 -8.89 20.66
N ILE A 324 -11.18 -9.75 19.98
CA ILE A 324 -12.22 -10.58 20.62
C ILE A 324 -11.53 -11.60 21.52
N LEU A 325 -11.92 -11.58 22.80
CA LEU A 325 -11.52 -12.59 23.76
C LEU A 325 -12.40 -13.84 23.55
N LYS A 326 -11.76 -14.95 23.17
CA LYS A 326 -12.39 -16.27 23.24
C LYS A 326 -12.30 -16.79 24.67
N ASP A 327 -13.37 -17.39 25.16
CA ASP A 327 -13.40 -18.08 26.46
C ASP A 327 -12.38 -19.23 26.52
#